data_AF-A0A0A7GHU6-F1
#
_entry.id   AF-A0A0A7GHU6-F1
#
_cell.length_a   1.000
_cell.length_b   1.000
_cell.length_c   1.000
_cell.angle_alpha   90.00
_cell.angle_beta   90.00
_cell.angle_gamma   90.00
#
_symmetry.space_group_name_H-M   'P 1'
#
loop_
_entity.id
_entity.type
_entity.pdbx_description
1 polymer ?
#
loop_
_entity_poly.entity_id
_entity_poly.type
_entity_poly.pdbx_seq_one_letter_code
_entity_poly.pdbx_strand_id
1 'polypeptide(L)'
;MNLNVRELQIFLNLLKYAYLNENLVAIRLLGLIGTCDRADDDFVFRLMVDNEKHKILLQEVLHEISYEHDFDISDYEKNVYLLLELWKGEVDRFDIKVLEKQAYRIYKMLLKFTDEKLKPQLEESVYVSIRSKILEILEDEERYSRELENI
;
A
#
# COMPACT_ATOMS: atom_id res chain seq x y z
N MET A 1 -5.52 4.29 27.29
CA MET A 1 -4.19 4.28 26.63
C MET A 1 -3.80 5.74 26.36
N ASN A 2 -2.52 6.12 26.47
CA ASN A 2 -2.08 7.52 26.23
C ASN A 2 -1.18 7.54 24.98
N LEU A 3 -1.79 7.33 23.81
CA LEU A 3 -1.10 7.37 22.52
C LEU A 3 -0.55 8.78 22.26
N ASN A 4 0.70 8.85 21.83
CA ASN A 4 1.29 10.06 21.31
C ASN A 4 0.58 10.43 20.00
N VAL A 5 -0.35 11.36 20.11
CA VAL A 5 -1.20 11.85 19.01
C VAL A 5 -0.38 12.21 17.76
N ARG A 6 0.84 12.76 17.93
CA ARG A 6 1.70 13.11 16.79
C ARG A 6 2.22 11.87 16.07
N GLU A 7 2.68 10.85 16.80
CA GLU A 7 3.20 9.62 16.21
C GLU A 7 2.08 8.82 15.54
N LEU A 8 0.90 8.78 16.17
CA LEU A 8 -0.31 8.21 15.59
C LEU A 8 -0.68 8.92 14.28
N GLN A 9 -0.71 10.26 14.27
CA GLN A 9 -1.04 11.02 13.06
C GLN A 9 -0.03 10.81 11.94
N ILE A 10 1.26 10.71 12.26
CA ILE A 10 2.32 10.38 11.29
C ILE A 10 2.06 9.00 10.70
N PHE A 11 1.78 8.00 11.55
CA PHE A 11 1.50 6.65 11.09
C PHE A 11 0.28 6.57 10.17
N LEU A 12 -0.83 7.21 10.57
CA LEU A 12 -2.03 7.29 9.75
C LEU A 12 -1.75 7.95 8.40
N ASN A 13 -0.91 8.99 8.36
CA ASN A 13 -0.53 9.61 7.10
C ASN A 13 0.34 8.70 6.22
N LEU A 14 1.24 7.90 6.82
CA LEU A 14 2.03 6.91 6.08
C LEU A 14 1.13 5.81 5.47
N LEU A 15 0.13 5.33 6.22
CA LEU A 15 -0.85 4.37 5.70
C LEU A 15 -1.65 4.93 4.51
N LYS A 16 -2.02 6.21 4.58
CA LYS A 16 -2.70 6.87 3.44
C LYS A 16 -1.80 6.95 2.22
N TYR A 17 -0.52 7.26 2.40
CA TYR A 17 0.42 7.25 1.26
C TYR A 17 0.57 5.87 0.66
N ALA A 18 0.59 4.81 1.47
CA ALA A 18 0.56 3.43 1.00
C ALA A 18 -0.71 3.16 0.18
N TYR A 19 -1.88 3.49 0.73
CA TYR A 19 -3.17 3.30 0.04
C TYR A 19 -3.26 4.05 -1.29
N LEU A 20 -2.78 5.29 -1.34
CA LEU A 20 -2.70 6.06 -2.59
C LEU A 20 -1.78 5.39 -3.61
N ASN A 21 -0.65 4.86 -3.16
CA ASN A 21 0.27 4.12 -4.02
C ASN A 21 -0.38 2.85 -4.59
N GLU A 22 -1.13 2.10 -3.78
CA GLU A 22 -1.87 0.92 -4.27
C GLU A 22 -2.88 1.29 -5.35
N ASN A 23 -3.59 2.42 -5.18
CA ASN A 23 -4.51 2.89 -6.20
C ASN A 23 -3.79 3.29 -7.50
N LEU A 24 -2.64 3.94 -7.40
CA LEU A 24 -1.81 4.28 -8.57
C LEU A 24 -1.34 3.02 -9.32
N VAL A 25 -0.88 2.01 -8.59
CA VAL A 25 -0.48 0.71 -9.15
C VAL A 25 -1.67 0.08 -9.90
N ALA A 26 -2.84 -0.05 -9.27
CA ALA A 26 -4.04 -0.62 -9.93
C ALA A 26 -4.40 0.09 -11.24
N ILE A 27 -4.38 1.43 -11.22
CA ILE A 27 -4.68 2.24 -12.40
C ILE A 27 -3.70 1.95 -13.54
N ARG A 28 -2.40 1.85 -13.23
CA ARG A 28 -1.38 1.54 -14.23
C ARG A 28 -1.51 0.11 -14.75
N LEU A 29 -1.80 -0.85 -13.89
CA LEU A 29 -2.05 -2.24 -14.30
C LEU A 29 -3.23 -2.35 -15.25
N LEU A 30 -4.33 -1.63 -15.00
CA LEU A 30 -5.48 -1.56 -15.93
C LEU A 30 -5.08 -1.04 -17.31
N GLY A 31 -4.12 -0.10 -17.39
CA GLY A 31 -3.59 0.41 -18.66
C GLY A 31 -2.72 -0.60 -19.42
N LEU A 32 -2.23 -1.65 -18.76
CA LEU A 32 -1.45 -2.73 -19.37
C LEU A 32 -2.33 -3.89 -19.87
N ILE A 33 -3.58 -3.99 -19.40
CA ILE A 33 -4.51 -5.03 -19.86
C ILE A 33 -4.83 -4.80 -21.34
N GLY A 34 -4.49 -5.79 -22.18
CA GLY A 34 -4.74 -5.76 -23.62
C GLY A 34 -3.64 -5.12 -24.47
N THR A 35 -2.54 -4.65 -23.85
CA THR A 35 -1.35 -4.16 -24.55
C THR A 35 -0.13 -5.09 -24.42
N CYS A 36 -0.18 -6.09 -23.53
CA CYS A 36 0.92 -7.01 -23.28
C CYS A 36 0.71 -8.40 -23.94
N ASP A 37 1.78 -9.21 -24.01
CA ASP A 37 1.70 -10.59 -24.50
C ASP A 37 1.04 -11.52 -23.45
N ARG A 38 0.53 -12.70 -23.84
CA ARG A 38 -0.21 -13.60 -22.91
C ARG A 38 0.51 -13.98 -21.60
N ALA A 39 1.84 -14.10 -21.61
CA ALA A 39 2.61 -14.41 -20.40
C ALA A 39 2.63 -13.23 -19.42
N ASP A 40 2.45 -12.02 -19.93
CA ASP A 40 2.41 -10.80 -19.17
C ASP A 40 1.03 -10.57 -18.53
N ASP A 41 -0.04 -11.08 -19.15
CA ASP A 41 -1.40 -11.04 -18.60
C ASP A 41 -1.50 -11.81 -17.26
N ASP A 42 -0.84 -12.97 -17.14
CA ASP A 42 -0.84 -13.75 -15.90
C ASP A 42 -0.11 -13.02 -14.76
N PHE A 43 0.99 -12.31 -15.08
CA PHE A 43 1.72 -11.50 -14.10
C PHE A 43 0.87 -10.30 -13.65
N VAL A 44 0.31 -9.55 -14.62
CA VAL A 44 -0.54 -8.38 -14.35
C VAL A 44 -1.77 -8.79 -13.53
N PHE A 45 -2.40 -9.92 -13.86
CA PHE A 45 -3.55 -10.43 -13.11
C PHE A 45 -3.19 -10.75 -11.65
N ARG A 46 -2.09 -11.47 -11.40
CA ARG A 46 -1.65 -11.77 -10.02
C ARG A 46 -1.36 -10.50 -9.23
N LEU A 47 -0.62 -9.56 -9.84
CA LEU A 47 -0.27 -8.31 -9.19
C LEU A 47 -1.52 -7.47 -8.89
N MET A 48 -2.51 -7.44 -9.77
CA MET A 48 -3.78 -6.77 -9.49
C MET A 48 -4.54 -7.40 -8.31
N VAL A 49 -4.59 -8.73 -8.23
CA VAL A 49 -5.25 -9.43 -7.11
C VAL A 49 -4.55 -9.12 -5.79
N ASP A 50 -3.22 -9.17 -5.76
CA ASP A 50 -2.45 -8.85 -4.56
C ASP A 50 -2.57 -7.37 -4.18
N ASN A 51 -2.60 -6.46 -5.15
CA ASN A 51 -2.82 -5.03 -4.91
C ASN A 51 -4.19 -4.74 -4.27
N GLU A 52 -5.26 -5.41 -4.71
CA GLU A 52 -6.57 -5.29 -4.05
C GLU A 52 -6.56 -5.88 -2.63
N LYS A 53 -5.87 -7.00 -2.44
CA LYS A 53 -5.64 -7.57 -1.11
C LYS A 53 -4.87 -6.59 -0.20
N HIS A 54 -3.85 -5.91 -0.71
CA HIS A 54 -3.09 -4.91 0.06
C HIS A 54 -3.97 -3.74 0.50
N LYS A 55 -4.86 -3.25 -0.37
CA LYS A 55 -5.86 -2.23 0.00
C LYS A 55 -6.77 -2.69 1.13
N ILE A 56 -7.24 -3.93 1.09
CA ILE A 56 -8.07 -4.52 2.16
C ILE A 56 -7.27 -4.58 3.47
N LEU A 57 -6.05 -5.11 3.44
CA LEU A 57 -5.18 -5.19 4.62
C LEU A 57 -4.88 -3.80 5.21
N LEU A 58 -4.64 -2.78 4.37
CA LEU A 58 -4.48 -1.40 4.80
C LEU A 58 -5.73 -0.84 5.48
N GLN A 59 -6.91 -1.14 4.95
CA GLN A 59 -8.19 -0.74 5.55
C GLN A 59 -8.41 -1.44 6.90
N GLU A 60 -8.06 -2.71 7.02
CA GLU A 60 -8.10 -3.45 8.29
C GLU A 60 -7.14 -2.84 9.33
N VAL A 61 -5.91 -2.50 8.94
CA VAL A 61 -4.95 -1.80 9.81
C VAL A 61 -5.50 -0.44 10.24
N LEU A 62 -6.06 0.33 9.31
CA LEU A 62 -6.70 1.60 9.63
C LEU A 62 -7.84 1.38 10.62
N HIS A 63 -8.70 0.39 10.40
CA HIS A 63 -9.82 0.06 11.28
C HIS A 63 -9.36 -0.30 12.69
N GLU A 64 -8.35 -1.17 12.83
CA GLU A 64 -7.81 -1.57 14.14
C GLU A 64 -7.23 -0.38 14.93
N ILE A 65 -6.72 0.63 14.23
CA ILE A 65 -6.17 1.85 14.84
C ILE A 65 -7.24 2.93 15.05
N SER A 66 -8.27 2.97 14.19
CA SER A 66 -9.31 4.00 14.17
C SER A 66 -10.58 3.62 14.92
N TYR A 67 -10.75 2.35 15.33
CA TYR A 67 -11.81 1.95 16.27
C TYR A 67 -11.70 2.71 17.62
N GLU A 68 -10.56 3.36 17.88
CA GLU A 68 -10.36 4.29 19.00
C GLU A 68 -10.53 5.79 18.64
N HIS A 69 -10.62 6.19 17.35
CA HIS A 69 -10.34 7.57 16.92
C HIS A 69 -11.18 8.19 15.78
N ASP A 70 -12.31 7.59 15.38
CA ASP A 70 -13.32 8.20 14.48
C ASP A 70 -12.71 8.78 13.19
N PHE A 71 -12.02 7.92 12.43
CA PHE A 71 -11.24 8.31 11.25
C PHE A 71 -11.96 7.96 9.94
N ASP A 72 -12.21 8.97 9.08
CA ASP A 72 -12.89 8.78 7.78
C ASP A 72 -11.89 8.75 6.61
N ILE A 73 -11.94 7.68 5.82
CA ILE A 73 -11.14 7.46 4.60
C ILE A 73 -11.75 8.17 3.38
N SER A 74 -13.03 8.57 3.45
CA SER A 74 -13.81 9.06 2.30
C SER A 74 -13.25 10.32 1.62
N ASP A 75 -12.51 11.16 2.36
CA ASP A 75 -11.87 12.35 1.80
C ASP A 75 -10.66 12.04 0.89
N TYR A 76 -10.10 10.84 0.97
CA TYR A 76 -8.94 10.45 0.15
C TYR A 76 -9.30 9.76 -1.16
N GLU A 77 -10.46 9.11 -1.26
CA GLU A 77 -10.97 8.57 -2.53
C GLU A 77 -11.17 9.67 -3.57
N LYS A 78 -11.52 10.89 -3.12
CA LYS A 78 -11.62 12.08 -3.98
C LYS A 78 -10.26 12.52 -4.57
N ASN A 79 -9.15 12.23 -3.90
CA ASN A 79 -7.80 12.57 -4.38
C ASN A 79 -7.26 11.58 -5.42
N VAL A 80 -7.78 10.35 -5.46
CA VAL A 80 -7.41 9.35 -6.47
C VAL A 80 -7.80 9.82 -7.87
N TYR A 81 -8.94 10.52 -8.02
CA TYR A 81 -9.35 11.14 -9.28
C TYR A 81 -8.41 12.23 -9.78
N LEU A 82 -7.83 13.04 -8.88
CA LEU A 82 -6.82 14.05 -9.23
C LEU A 82 -5.49 13.41 -9.66
N LEU A 83 -5.11 12.29 -9.03
CA LEU A 83 -3.93 11.52 -9.42
C LEU A 83 -4.08 10.90 -10.81
N LEU A 84 -5.28 10.42 -11.16
CA LEU A 84 -5.63 9.93 -12.49
C LEU A 84 -5.44 11.00 -13.58
N GLU A 85 -5.79 12.25 -13.31
CA GLU A 85 -5.62 13.34 -14.29
C GLU A 85 -4.16 13.74 -14.50
N LEU A 86 -3.33 13.66 -13.45
CA LEU A 86 -1.91 14.01 -13.50
C LEU A 86 -1.05 12.98 -14.25
N TRP A 87 -1.55 11.76 -14.43
CA TRP A 87 -0.79 10.62 -14.96
C TRP A 87 -1.29 10.13 -16.33
N LYS A 88 -1.74 11.06 -17.19
CA LYS A 88 -2.05 10.79 -18.61
C LYS A 88 -0.76 10.54 -19.40
N GLY A 89 -0.55 9.30 -19.86
CA GLY A 89 0.60 8.90 -20.68
C GLY A 89 0.52 7.42 -21.06
N GLU A 90 1.34 7.00 -22.03
CA GLU A 90 1.57 5.57 -22.30
C GLU A 90 2.10 4.91 -21.02
N VAL A 91 1.55 3.74 -20.67
CA VAL A 91 1.99 2.97 -19.51
C VAL A 91 2.91 1.88 -20.00
N ASP A 92 4.09 1.78 -19.42
CA ASP A 92 4.99 0.66 -19.65
C ASP A 92 5.31 -0.09 -18.35
N ARG A 93 6.09 -1.17 -18.48
CA ARG A 93 6.54 -1.98 -17.34
C ARG A 93 7.51 -1.24 -16.43
N PHE A 94 8.19 -0.22 -16.93
CA PHE A 94 9.11 0.58 -16.14
C PHE A 94 8.33 1.40 -15.10
N ASP A 95 7.16 1.93 -15.47
CA ASP A 95 6.28 2.64 -14.54
C ASP A 95 5.84 1.74 -13.36
N ILE A 96 5.39 0.51 -13.65
CA ILE A 96 5.01 -0.45 -12.60
C ILE A 96 6.21 -0.76 -11.69
N LYS A 97 7.36 -1.06 -12.28
CA LYS A 97 8.60 -1.32 -11.52
C LYS A 97 8.98 -0.19 -10.58
N VAL A 98 8.81 1.06 -10.99
CA VAL A 98 9.08 2.23 -10.13
C VAL A 98 8.08 2.28 -8.98
N LEU A 99 6.78 2.04 -9.24
CA LEU A 99 5.72 2.08 -8.24
C LEU A 99 5.84 0.95 -7.20
N GLU A 100 6.13 -0.29 -7.60
CA GLU A 100 6.37 -1.43 -6.69
C GLU A 100 7.61 -1.17 -5.81
N LYS A 101 8.69 -0.61 -6.38
CA LYS A 101 9.87 -0.22 -5.59
C LYS A 101 9.55 0.89 -4.59
N GLN A 102 8.65 1.80 -4.94
CA GLN A 102 8.18 2.83 -4.05
C GLN A 102 7.30 2.25 -2.95
N ALA A 103 6.37 1.34 -3.28
CA ALA A 103 5.53 0.61 -2.34
C ALA A 103 6.38 -0.13 -1.30
N TYR A 104 7.32 -0.95 -1.75
CA TYR A 104 8.27 -1.68 -0.90
C TYR A 104 8.98 -0.76 0.11
N ARG A 105 9.43 0.43 -0.32
CA ARG A 105 10.06 1.42 0.57
C ARG A 105 9.06 1.99 1.59
N ILE A 106 7.83 2.29 1.18
CA ILE A 106 6.77 2.77 2.06
C ILE A 106 6.46 1.71 3.13
N TYR A 107 6.28 0.44 2.74
CA TYR A 107 5.99 -0.64 3.69
C TYR A 107 7.16 -0.93 4.63
N LYS A 108 8.41 -0.82 4.17
CA LYS A 108 9.58 -0.86 5.06
C LYS A 108 9.55 0.25 6.11
N MET A 109 9.18 1.46 5.71
CA MET A 109 9.05 2.59 6.63
C MET A 109 7.90 2.40 7.62
N LEU A 110 6.75 1.90 7.15
CA LEU A 110 5.59 1.58 7.99
C LEU A 110 5.92 0.50 9.02
N LEU A 111 6.56 -0.60 8.60
CA LEU A 111 6.94 -1.68 9.51
C LEU A 111 7.92 -1.18 10.57
N LYS A 112 8.95 -0.43 10.16
CA LYS A 112 9.91 0.20 11.07
C LYS A 112 9.22 1.14 12.07
N PHE A 113 8.31 2.00 11.59
CA PHE A 113 7.57 2.92 12.45
C PHE A 113 6.66 2.16 13.43
N THR A 114 6.02 1.08 12.98
CA THR A 114 5.20 0.21 13.83
C THR A 114 6.04 -0.39 14.96
N ASP A 115 7.21 -0.95 14.64
CA ASP A 115 8.09 -1.59 15.61
C ASP A 115 8.75 -0.60 16.58
N GLU A 116 9.19 0.57 16.11
CA GLU A 116 9.95 1.53 16.92
C GLU A 116 9.07 2.54 17.68
N LYS A 117 7.93 2.94 17.09
CA LYS A 117 7.10 4.03 17.60
C LYS A 117 5.79 3.53 18.16
N LEU A 118 5.08 2.65 17.46
CA LEU A 118 3.75 2.22 17.88
C LEU A 118 3.76 1.09 18.90
N LYS A 119 4.68 0.13 18.79
CA LYS A 119 4.76 -1.04 19.70
C LYS A 119 4.68 -0.66 21.19
N PRO A 120 5.41 0.35 21.71
CA PRO A 120 5.34 0.71 23.12
C PRO A 120 3.99 1.32 23.56
N GLN A 121 3.12 1.67 22.61
CA GLN A 121 1.89 2.43 22.82
C GLN A 121 0.62 1.63 22.55
N LEU A 122 0.72 0.47 21.89
CA LEU A 122 -0.39 -0.39 21.52
C LEU A 122 -0.50 -1.60 22.46
N GLU A 123 -1.69 -2.16 22.57
CA GLU A 123 -1.87 -3.51 23.12
C GLU A 123 -1.12 -4.52 22.25
N GLU A 124 -0.47 -5.52 22.86
CA GLU A 124 0.33 -6.52 22.14
C GLU A 124 -0.49 -7.24 21.05
N SER A 125 -1.76 -7.55 21.32
CA SER A 125 -2.67 -8.20 20.36
C SER A 125 -2.88 -7.36 19.10
N VAL A 126 -3.14 -6.05 19.27
CA VAL A 126 -3.31 -5.07 18.19
C VAL A 126 -2.00 -4.86 17.44
N TYR A 127 -0.88 -4.73 18.15
CA TYR A 127 0.44 -4.60 17.54
C TYR A 127 0.80 -5.82 16.66
N VAL A 128 0.63 -7.04 17.18
CA VAL A 128 0.92 -8.27 16.43
C VAL A 128 0.06 -8.35 15.18
N SER A 129 -1.22 -8.02 15.29
CA SER A 129 -2.15 -7.99 14.16
C SER A 129 -1.70 -6.99 13.09
N ILE A 130 -1.52 -5.70 13.44
CA ILE A 130 -1.09 -4.64 12.51
C ILE A 130 0.24 -5.01 11.84
N ARG A 131 1.21 -5.44 12.64
CA ARG A 131 2.55 -5.79 12.15
C ARG A 131 2.50 -6.94 11.14
N SER A 132 1.69 -7.97 11.40
CA SER A 132 1.58 -9.12 10.51
C SER A 132 1.01 -8.72 9.14
N LYS A 133 -0.02 -7.85 9.11
CA LYS A 133 -0.61 -7.34 7.86
C LYS A 133 0.38 -6.50 7.05
N ILE A 134 1.12 -5.60 7.71
CA ILE A 134 2.15 -4.78 7.04
C ILE A 134 3.29 -5.65 6.51
N LEU A 135 3.69 -6.68 7.26
CA LEU A 135 4.74 -7.60 6.83
C LEU A 135 4.31 -8.43 5.63
N GLU A 136 3.06 -8.92 5.62
CA GLU A 136 2.50 -9.67 4.50
C GLU A 136 2.53 -8.85 3.20
N ILE A 137 2.10 -7.58 3.26
CA ILE A 137 2.18 -6.69 2.10
C ILE A 137 3.65 -6.47 1.68
N LEU A 138 4.54 -6.22 2.64
CA LEU A 138 5.96 -5.99 2.36
C LEU A 138 6.62 -7.16 1.64
N GLU A 139 6.28 -8.40 2.00
CA GLU A 139 6.80 -9.62 1.37
C GLU A 139 6.31 -9.78 -0.07
N ASP A 140 5.04 -9.46 -0.33
CA ASP A 140 4.48 -9.43 -1.69
C ASP A 140 5.19 -8.37 -2.56
N GLU A 141 5.34 -7.15 -2.04
CA GLU A 141 6.02 -6.03 -2.72
C GLU A 141 7.50 -6.30 -3.01
N GLU A 142 8.16 -7.00 -2.10
CA GLU A 142 9.53 -7.45 -2.31
C GLU A 142 9.63 -8.47 -3.44
N ARG A 143 8.69 -9.41 -3.50
CA ARG A 143 8.60 -10.42 -4.57
C ARG A 143 8.41 -9.72 -5.92
N TYR A 144 7.43 -8.83 -6.04
CA TYR A 144 7.14 -8.11 -7.28
C TYR A 144 8.29 -7.20 -7.72
N SER A 145 8.92 -6.49 -6.78
CA SER A 145 10.12 -5.68 -7.05
C SER A 145 11.26 -6.50 -7.64
N ARG A 146 11.46 -7.75 -7.19
CA ARG A 146 12.49 -8.66 -7.73
C ARG A 146 12.09 -9.26 -9.07
N GLU A 147 10.84 -9.66 -9.25
CA GLU A 147 10.35 -10.19 -10.53
C GLU A 147 10.51 -9.15 -11.66
N LEU A 148 10.17 -7.89 -11.38
CA LEU A 148 10.33 -6.77 -12.31
C LEU A 148 11.78 -6.34 -12.52
N GLU A 149 12.74 -6.77 -11.70
CA GLU A 149 14.17 -6.54 -11.94
C GLU A 149 14.75 -7.44 -13.03
N ASN A 150 14.11 -8.59 -13.28
CA ASN A 150 14.54 -9.58 -14.27
C ASN A 150 13.87 -9.41 -15.65
N ILE A 151 13.09 -8.33 -15.81
CA ILE A 151 12.43 -7.88 -17.04
C ILE A 151 13.07 -6.55 -17.46
#